data_AF-A0A0S7WQX7-F1
#
_entry.id   AF-A0A0S7WQX7-F1
#
_cell.length_a   1.000
_cell.length_b   1.000
_cell.length_c   1.000
_cell.angle_alpha   90.00
_cell.angle_beta   90.00
_cell.angle_gamma   90.00
#
_symmetry.space_group_name_H-M   'P 1'
#
loop_
_entity.id
_entity.type
_entity.pdbx_description
1 polymer ?
#
loop_
_entity_poly.entity_id
_entity_poly.type
_entity_poly.pdbx_seq_one_letter_code
_entity_poly.pdbx_strand_id
1 'polypeptide(L)'
;THAEGRAVIPASRIQVRYARPGGVEAGASYRYIEHVRRFGPLDEQPPAEVPVYVGGVPSRYALKSPGIPVVPGAVCPVWVTVNVPADAAPGRYTGTLTITAENEAPVAVPIELSVSAWRLPDTKDWRTFAEVIQSPETLAIAYEVPLWSDEHFRLIERSIRLVAQSGGPSVYIPLICETNLGNAESMVRWIRTPEGTYRHDFSVVERYLDLVGKYQGKPDVVCFWMWDTFLERSLGGRGDEKWNAGDVVKALKEAKGHGPEVTLLDPKTGETSKLELPMYIDPKSETLWKPLADELMRRMKKRGWLDVSMLGTMCDYQPSEPARRNLNRIFPNMPWVSHAHAHPRKDLPVGCAAVVWWEYHYYRDPSVAHVHGWKGDRLVVRFPRPMRPWFTPVQFRLVNELSLAAGYRGTARFGGDFFPALKDRRGRLRGTIAGRFPKSHWHNLRVEVNFLERGSHGAVSTADYEMFREGVQECEARIFIERALTDKTLRGKLGEDTVRRLQTMLDDRSRALRQGVATFVQSGHYAQHHTRPSSWWSHPGLIGAQWYVGSNWQHRSKALFDAAAEVAGKIGRR
;
A
#
# COMPACT_ATOMS: atom_id res chain seq x y z
N THR A 1 15.42 -29.04 -16.62
CA THR A 1 16.31 -29.76 -17.54
C THR A 1 15.57 -30.04 -18.83
N HIS A 2 16.30 -29.94 -19.95
CA HIS A 2 15.77 -30.05 -21.31
C HIS A 2 15.30 -31.47 -21.63
N ALA A 3 14.06 -31.57 -22.12
CA ALA A 3 13.61 -32.62 -23.02
C ALA A 3 12.69 -31.95 -24.05
N GLU A 4 13.08 -32.10 -25.31
CA GLU A 4 12.36 -31.87 -26.58
C GLU A 4 10.97 -31.20 -26.49
N GLY A 5 10.87 -29.98 -27.04
CA GLY A 5 9.59 -29.36 -27.42
C GLY A 5 8.69 -28.86 -26.29
N ARG A 6 9.06 -28.99 -25.02
CA ARG A 6 8.26 -28.48 -23.88
C ARG A 6 8.68 -27.05 -23.53
N ALA A 7 7.70 -26.15 -23.41
CA ALA A 7 7.93 -24.80 -22.92
C ALA A 7 8.56 -24.83 -21.51
N VAL A 8 9.50 -23.93 -21.24
CA VAL A 8 10.27 -23.89 -19.98
C VAL A 8 10.16 -22.50 -19.35
N ILE A 9 9.84 -22.46 -18.06
CA ILE A 9 10.02 -21.25 -17.25
C ILE A 9 11.46 -21.25 -16.73
N PRO A 10 12.29 -20.25 -17.06
CA PRO A 10 13.70 -20.25 -16.67
C PRO A 10 13.87 -20.05 -15.16
N ALA A 11 14.94 -20.61 -14.59
CA ALA A 11 15.23 -20.53 -13.15
C ALA A 11 15.31 -19.07 -12.63
N SER A 12 15.74 -18.13 -13.47
CA SER A 12 15.76 -16.69 -13.16
C SER A 12 14.39 -16.08 -12.85
N ARG A 13 13.31 -16.80 -13.13
CA ARG A 13 11.92 -16.43 -12.81
C ARG A 13 11.42 -17.05 -11.52
N ILE A 14 12.19 -17.95 -10.92
CA ILE A 14 11.87 -18.61 -9.66
C ILE A 14 12.59 -17.88 -8.54
N GLN A 15 11.86 -17.52 -7.49
CA GLN A 15 12.41 -16.93 -6.28
C GLN A 15 12.10 -17.88 -5.12
N VAL A 16 13.14 -18.22 -4.36
CA VAL A 16 13.02 -18.96 -3.10
C VAL A 16 13.39 -18.00 -1.99
N ARG A 17 12.46 -17.77 -1.07
CA ARG A 17 12.62 -16.89 0.09
C ARG A 17 12.34 -17.66 1.36
N TYR A 18 12.84 -17.15 2.48
CA TYR A 18 12.79 -17.81 3.78
C TYR A 18 12.02 -16.92 4.74
N ALA A 19 10.89 -17.43 5.23
CA ALA A 19 10.05 -16.66 6.13
C ALA A 19 10.68 -16.66 7.53
N ARG A 20 10.96 -15.47 8.06
CA ARG A 20 11.50 -15.33 9.42
C ARG A 20 10.42 -14.93 10.43
N PRO A 21 10.60 -15.23 11.73
CA PRO A 21 9.69 -14.77 12.77
C PRO A 21 9.57 -13.23 12.76
N GLY A 22 8.35 -12.73 12.55
CA GLY A 22 8.06 -11.30 12.47
C GLY A 22 6.56 -11.02 12.42
N GLY A 23 6.13 -10.02 13.18
CA GLY A 23 4.72 -9.67 13.31
C GLY A 23 3.92 -10.59 14.24
N VAL A 24 2.61 -10.33 14.29
CA VAL A 24 1.61 -11.11 15.03
C VAL A 24 0.37 -11.27 14.14
N GLU A 25 -0.50 -12.24 14.41
CA GLU A 25 -1.77 -12.42 13.68
C GLU A 25 -2.93 -12.49 14.68
N ALA A 26 -4.05 -11.89 14.31
CA ALA A 26 -5.29 -11.92 15.05
C ALA A 26 -5.67 -13.36 15.38
N GLY A 27 -5.76 -13.65 16.68
CA GLY A 27 -6.16 -14.95 17.18
C GLY A 27 -5.17 -16.08 16.98
N ALA A 28 -3.96 -15.84 16.46
CA ALA A 28 -2.92 -16.86 16.43
C ALA A 28 -2.59 -17.37 17.85
N SER A 29 -2.49 -16.47 18.83
CA SER A 29 -2.22 -16.85 20.23
C SER A 29 -3.34 -17.67 20.89
N TYR A 30 -4.55 -17.72 20.30
CA TYR A 30 -5.65 -18.57 20.78
C TYR A 30 -5.70 -19.93 20.08
N ARG A 31 -4.93 -20.14 19.00
CA ARG A 31 -4.86 -21.42 18.28
C ARG A 31 -3.85 -22.40 18.87
N TYR A 32 -2.87 -21.90 19.63
CA TYR A 32 -1.75 -22.70 20.13
C TYR A 32 -1.69 -22.66 21.66
N ILE A 33 -1.16 -23.74 22.24
CA ILE A 33 -0.95 -23.90 23.69
C ILE A 33 0.18 -23.00 24.24
N GLU A 34 0.95 -22.37 23.36
CA GLU A 34 2.02 -21.44 23.67
C GLU A 34 1.93 -20.19 22.81
N HIS A 35 2.59 -19.11 23.26
CA HIS A 35 2.70 -17.92 22.44
C HIS A 35 3.55 -18.21 21.19
N VAL A 36 2.96 -18.09 20.01
CA VAL A 36 3.66 -18.21 18.72
C VAL A 36 3.88 -16.85 18.07
N ARG A 37 4.97 -16.72 17.32
CA ARG A 37 5.17 -15.61 16.37
C ARG A 37 4.71 -16.04 14.99
N ARG A 38 4.25 -15.06 14.21
CA ARG A 38 4.01 -15.26 12.79
C ARG A 38 5.34 -15.33 12.04
N PHE A 39 5.37 -16.08 10.94
CA PHE A 39 6.40 -15.96 9.92
C PHE A 39 5.89 -14.98 8.85
N GLY A 40 6.49 -13.79 8.80
CA GLY A 40 5.96 -12.66 8.04
C GLY A 40 6.93 -12.17 6.97
N PRO A 41 8.07 -11.57 7.36
CA PRO A 41 9.09 -11.13 6.43
C PRO A 41 9.72 -12.29 5.66
N LEU A 42 10.02 -12.07 4.38
CA LEU A 42 10.55 -13.07 3.45
C LEU A 42 11.97 -12.69 3.03
N ASP A 43 12.97 -13.28 3.68
CA ASP A 43 14.38 -13.01 3.37
C ASP A 43 14.81 -13.78 2.11
N GLU A 44 15.68 -13.19 1.29
CA GLU A 44 16.13 -13.78 0.02
C GLU A 44 17.29 -14.76 0.17
N GLN A 45 17.91 -14.80 1.36
CA GLN A 45 19.00 -15.71 1.68
C GLN A 45 18.54 -16.66 2.79
N PRO A 46 18.93 -17.95 2.73
CA PRO A 46 18.65 -18.87 3.83
C PRO A 46 19.36 -18.39 5.10
N PRO A 47 18.74 -18.56 6.29
CA PRO A 47 19.48 -18.40 7.52
C PRO A 47 20.56 -19.48 7.62
N ALA A 48 21.73 -19.13 8.16
CA ALA A 48 22.80 -20.10 8.42
C ALA A 48 22.37 -21.15 9.46
N GLU A 49 21.57 -20.73 10.44
CA GLU A 49 21.01 -21.59 11.49
C GLU A 49 19.58 -21.13 11.80
N VAL A 50 18.70 -22.10 12.07
CA VAL A 50 17.33 -21.84 12.55
C VAL A 50 17.26 -22.29 14.00
N PRO A 51 17.20 -21.35 14.96
CA PRO A 51 17.18 -21.73 16.37
C PRO A 51 15.88 -22.46 16.70
N VAL A 52 15.98 -23.47 17.56
CA VAL A 52 14.80 -24.09 18.18
C VAL A 52 14.05 -23.04 18.96
N TYR A 53 12.75 -22.90 18.71
CA TYR A 53 11.93 -21.97 19.47
C TYR A 53 11.75 -22.49 20.89
N VAL A 54 12.62 -22.05 21.80
CA VAL A 54 12.41 -22.18 23.24
C VAL A 54 11.41 -21.10 23.64
N GLY A 55 10.18 -21.51 23.96
CA GLY A 55 9.14 -20.62 24.51
C GLY A 55 9.64 -19.86 25.76
N GLY A 56 8.85 -18.92 26.26
CA GLY A 56 9.27 -18.18 27.46
C GLY A 56 8.73 -16.77 27.63
N VAL A 57 7.76 -16.34 26.82
CA VAL A 57 6.97 -15.16 27.16
C VAL A 57 5.64 -15.67 27.70
N PRO A 58 5.42 -15.66 29.03
CA PRO A 58 4.12 -15.98 29.61
C PRO A 58 3.06 -15.11 28.96
N SER A 59 2.23 -15.71 28.13
CA SER A 59 1.06 -15.04 27.60
C SER A 59 -0.10 -15.39 28.52
N ARG A 60 -0.72 -14.38 29.12
CA ARG A 60 -2.01 -14.55 29.80
C ARG A 60 -3.12 -15.05 28.87
N TYR A 61 -2.85 -15.11 27.57
CA TYR A 61 -3.76 -15.53 26.52
C TYR A 61 -3.41 -16.89 25.90
N ALA A 62 -2.29 -17.53 26.27
CA ALA A 62 -1.96 -18.87 25.79
C ALA A 62 -2.90 -19.90 26.46
N LEU A 63 -3.37 -20.87 25.68
CA LEU A 63 -4.19 -21.96 26.20
C LEU A 63 -3.31 -22.88 27.07
N LYS A 64 -3.58 -22.95 28.37
CA LYS A 64 -2.93 -23.93 29.24
C LYS A 64 -3.67 -25.25 29.16
N SER A 65 -3.02 -26.28 28.62
CA SER A 65 -3.56 -27.64 28.54
C SER A 65 -2.74 -28.58 29.41
N PRO A 66 -3.19 -28.90 30.64
CA PRO A 66 -2.51 -29.86 31.51
C PRO A 66 -2.29 -31.20 30.81
N GLY A 67 -1.10 -31.78 30.94
CA GLY A 67 -0.77 -33.09 30.37
C GLY A 67 -0.42 -33.10 28.88
N ILE A 68 -0.48 -31.98 28.18
CA ILE A 68 -0.01 -31.88 26.78
C ILE A 68 1.37 -31.20 26.77
N PRO A 69 2.47 -31.94 26.49
CA PRO A 69 3.80 -31.33 26.43
C PRO A 69 3.92 -30.42 25.20
N VAL A 70 4.51 -29.24 25.40
CA VAL A 70 4.95 -28.38 24.29
C VAL A 70 6.24 -28.95 23.73
N VAL A 71 6.25 -29.29 22.44
CA VAL A 71 7.48 -29.72 21.74
C VAL A 71 8.03 -28.53 20.96
N PRO A 72 9.12 -27.89 21.42
CA PRO A 72 9.75 -26.82 20.68
C PRO A 72 10.45 -27.38 19.42
N GLY A 73 10.47 -26.59 18.34
CA GLY A 73 11.10 -26.99 17.09
C GLY A 73 11.78 -25.82 16.39
N ALA A 74 12.76 -26.14 15.54
CA ALA A 74 13.30 -25.20 14.56
C ALA A 74 12.38 -25.21 13.33
N VAL A 75 11.80 -24.06 12.99
CA VAL A 75 10.85 -23.95 11.87
C VAL A 75 11.27 -22.79 10.96
N CYS A 76 11.52 -23.10 9.69
CA CYS A 76 11.78 -22.11 8.64
C CYS A 76 10.88 -22.39 7.44
N PRO A 77 9.75 -21.67 7.31
CA PRO A 77 8.91 -21.80 6.14
C PRO A 77 9.62 -21.27 4.88
N VAL A 78 9.53 -22.03 3.79
CA VAL A 78 10.08 -21.65 2.48
C VAL A 78 8.96 -21.08 1.62
N TRP A 79 9.16 -19.88 1.08
CA TRP A 79 8.25 -19.21 0.16
C TRP A 79 8.79 -19.30 -1.27
N VAL A 80 8.04 -19.96 -2.15
CA VAL A 80 8.39 -20.06 -3.57
C VAL A 80 7.49 -19.14 -4.39
N THR A 81 8.10 -18.28 -5.20
CA THR A 81 7.39 -17.43 -6.16
C THR A 81 7.82 -17.77 -7.58
N VAL A 82 6.85 -18.02 -8.44
CA VAL A 82 7.07 -18.22 -9.88
C VAL A 82 6.60 -16.98 -10.62
N ASN A 83 7.53 -16.18 -11.12
CA ASN A 83 7.24 -15.03 -11.97
C ASN A 83 7.02 -15.49 -13.41
N VAL A 84 5.82 -15.97 -13.72
CA VAL A 84 5.48 -16.53 -15.05
C VAL A 84 5.80 -15.51 -16.15
N PRO A 85 6.69 -15.82 -17.10
CA PRO A 85 6.96 -14.95 -18.25
C PRO A 85 5.68 -14.64 -19.03
N ALA A 86 5.58 -13.41 -19.55
CA ALA A 86 4.42 -12.96 -20.33
C ALA A 86 4.18 -13.78 -21.62
N ASP A 87 5.21 -14.43 -22.12
CA ASP A 87 5.24 -15.29 -23.32
C ASP A 87 5.23 -16.79 -22.99
N ALA A 88 5.08 -17.16 -21.72
CA ALA A 88 4.99 -18.57 -21.32
C ALA A 88 3.79 -19.25 -22.02
N ALA A 89 4.02 -20.42 -22.60
CA ALA A 89 2.95 -21.19 -23.21
C ALA A 89 1.94 -21.66 -22.14
N PRO A 90 0.63 -21.65 -22.43
CA PRO A 90 -0.35 -22.21 -21.51
C PRO A 90 -0.15 -23.71 -21.35
N GLY A 91 -0.48 -24.25 -20.17
CA GLY A 91 -0.36 -25.68 -19.89
C GLY A 91 0.15 -25.98 -18.49
N ARG A 92 0.45 -27.26 -18.26
CA ARG A 92 0.97 -27.76 -16.98
C ARG A 92 2.49 -27.80 -17.00
N TYR A 93 3.08 -27.17 -16.00
CA TYR A 93 4.51 -27.19 -15.72
C TYR A 93 4.76 -27.97 -14.43
N THR A 94 5.87 -28.70 -14.38
CA THR A 94 6.33 -29.40 -13.19
C THR A 94 7.77 -29.06 -12.89
N GLY A 95 8.12 -29.01 -11.62
CA GLY A 95 9.48 -28.81 -11.14
C GLY A 95 9.67 -29.49 -9.78
N THR A 96 10.91 -29.46 -9.30
CA THR A 96 11.27 -30.00 -7.99
C THR A 96 12.09 -28.96 -7.24
N LEU A 97 11.64 -28.61 -6.03
CA LEU A 97 12.44 -27.86 -5.07
C LEU A 97 13.17 -28.86 -4.18
N THR A 98 14.49 -28.81 -4.19
CA THR A 98 15.33 -29.62 -3.30
C THR A 98 15.73 -28.78 -2.10
N ILE A 99 15.42 -29.26 -0.90
CA ILE A 99 15.81 -28.64 0.37
C ILE A 99 16.94 -29.47 0.97
N THR A 100 18.04 -28.81 1.33
CA THR A 100 19.23 -29.44 1.93
C THR A 100 19.55 -28.78 3.25
N ALA A 101 19.94 -29.56 4.25
CA ALA A 101 20.50 -29.10 5.51
C ALA A 101 21.72 -29.95 5.86
N GLU A 102 22.63 -29.41 6.67
CA GLU A 102 23.83 -30.14 7.08
C GLU A 102 23.45 -31.41 7.85
N ASN A 103 24.10 -32.53 7.54
CA ASN A 103 23.86 -33.84 8.16
C ASN A 103 22.44 -34.42 7.99
N GLU A 104 21.62 -33.84 7.11
CA GLU A 104 20.27 -34.32 6.80
C GLU A 104 20.17 -34.78 5.35
N ALA A 105 19.31 -35.77 5.09
CA ALA A 105 19.02 -36.20 3.74
C ALA A 105 18.26 -35.10 2.97
N PRO A 106 18.62 -34.79 1.70
CA PRO A 106 17.88 -33.83 0.89
C PRO A 106 16.41 -34.22 0.74
N VAL A 107 15.51 -33.25 0.91
CA VAL A 107 14.07 -33.43 0.72
C VAL A 107 13.67 -32.85 -0.63
N ALA A 108 13.02 -33.68 -1.47
CA ALA A 108 12.50 -33.27 -2.76
C ALA A 108 11.00 -32.93 -2.65
N VAL A 109 10.66 -31.67 -2.94
CA VAL A 109 9.27 -31.17 -2.94
C VAL A 109 8.81 -30.96 -4.37
N PRO A 110 7.78 -31.68 -4.85
CA PRO A 110 7.22 -31.46 -6.19
C PRO A 110 6.47 -30.12 -6.25
N ILE A 111 6.70 -29.37 -7.32
CA ILE A 111 5.99 -28.12 -7.63
C ILE A 111 5.22 -28.33 -8.94
N GLU A 112 3.93 -28.04 -8.91
CA GLU A 112 3.06 -28.09 -10.07
C GLU A 112 2.43 -26.72 -10.31
N LEU A 113 2.48 -26.26 -11.56
CA LEU A 113 1.95 -24.97 -11.97
C LEU A 113 1.07 -25.15 -13.20
N SER A 114 -0.15 -24.63 -13.15
CA SER A 114 -1.02 -24.51 -14.33
C SER A 114 -1.00 -23.07 -14.84
N VAL A 115 -0.63 -22.87 -16.10
CA VAL A 115 -0.62 -21.56 -16.76
C VAL A 115 -1.85 -21.47 -17.67
N SER A 116 -2.77 -20.55 -17.37
CA SER A 116 -3.96 -20.28 -18.19
C SER A 116 -3.59 -19.45 -19.43
N ALA A 117 -4.35 -19.59 -20.52
CA ALA A 117 -4.10 -18.91 -21.79
C ALA A 117 -4.55 -17.43 -21.81
N TRP A 118 -4.19 -16.68 -20.78
CA TRP A 118 -4.46 -15.25 -20.64
C TRP A 118 -3.22 -14.53 -20.12
N ARG A 119 -2.88 -13.39 -20.72
CA ARG A 119 -1.77 -12.57 -20.27
C ARG A 119 -2.27 -11.50 -19.30
N LEU A 120 -1.79 -11.58 -18.06
CA LEU A 120 -1.94 -10.48 -17.11
C LEU A 120 -1.22 -9.24 -17.67
N PRO A 121 -1.85 -8.04 -17.65
CA PRO A 121 -1.17 -6.81 -18.07
C PRO A 121 0.05 -6.50 -17.19
N ASP A 122 0.99 -5.72 -17.73
CA ASP A 122 2.12 -5.25 -16.94
C ASP A 122 1.62 -4.38 -15.77
N THR A 123 2.33 -4.39 -14.64
CA THR A 123 1.88 -3.75 -13.40
C THR A 123 1.58 -2.24 -13.54
N LYS A 124 2.31 -1.55 -14.41
CA LYS A 124 2.09 -0.13 -14.73
C LYS A 124 0.76 0.14 -15.48
N ASP A 125 0.19 -0.88 -16.09
CA ASP A 125 -1.04 -0.81 -16.91
C ASP A 125 -2.27 -1.36 -16.14
N TRP A 126 -2.09 -1.74 -14.88
CA TRP A 126 -3.18 -2.24 -14.04
C TRP A 126 -4.24 -1.17 -13.82
N ARG A 127 -5.50 -1.56 -13.96
CA ARG A 127 -6.60 -0.66 -13.74
C ARG A 127 -6.84 -0.47 -12.24
N THR A 128 -6.59 -1.48 -11.40
CA THR A 128 -6.77 -1.40 -9.95
C THR A 128 -5.74 -0.46 -9.32
N PHE A 129 -6.20 0.57 -8.63
CA PHE A 129 -5.32 1.46 -7.86
C PHE A 129 -5.11 0.85 -6.47
N ALA A 130 -3.95 0.23 -6.26
CA ALA A 130 -3.58 -0.44 -5.02
C ALA A 130 -2.34 0.23 -4.42
N GLU A 131 -2.53 1.43 -3.90
CA GLU A 131 -1.42 2.28 -3.45
C GLU A 131 -0.71 1.70 -2.23
N VAL A 132 0.62 1.74 -2.31
CA VAL A 132 1.56 1.42 -1.23
C VAL A 132 2.58 2.56 -1.16
N ILE A 133 2.42 3.43 -0.16
CA ILE A 133 3.20 4.66 0.02
C ILE A 133 4.60 4.34 0.50
N GLN A 134 5.63 4.93 -0.12
CA GLN A 134 7.02 4.83 0.32
C GLN A 134 7.35 5.87 1.42
N SER A 135 8.38 5.56 2.19
CA SER A 135 8.92 6.32 3.30
C SER A 135 10.45 6.24 3.28
N PRO A 136 11.10 7.04 2.40
CA PRO A 136 12.56 7.07 2.33
C PRO A 136 13.21 7.26 3.71
N GLU A 137 12.69 8.17 4.53
CA GLU A 137 13.30 8.45 5.83
C GLU A 137 13.22 7.29 6.84
N THR A 138 12.25 6.38 6.71
CA THR A 138 12.27 5.15 7.51
C THR A 138 13.53 4.34 7.22
N LEU A 139 13.96 4.28 5.96
CA LEU A 139 15.14 3.55 5.53
C LEU A 139 16.41 4.18 6.11
N ALA A 140 16.56 5.51 6.00
CA ALA A 140 17.70 6.20 6.60
C ALA A 140 17.83 5.92 8.11
N ILE A 141 16.72 6.04 8.85
CA ILE A 141 16.70 5.81 10.31
C ILE A 141 16.98 4.34 10.65
N ALA A 142 16.32 3.41 9.95
CA ALA A 142 16.42 2.00 10.28
C ALA A 142 17.81 1.42 9.99
N TYR A 143 18.48 1.91 8.95
CA TYR A 143 19.82 1.46 8.56
C TYR A 143 20.94 2.38 9.05
N GLU A 144 20.59 3.44 9.79
CA GLU A 144 21.54 4.40 10.39
C GLU A 144 22.48 5.01 9.32
N VAL A 145 21.94 5.33 8.15
CA VAL A 145 22.69 5.95 7.04
C VAL A 145 22.31 7.42 6.84
N PRO A 146 23.23 8.28 6.37
CA PRO A 146 22.92 9.68 6.15
C PRO A 146 21.79 9.86 5.12
N LEU A 147 20.85 10.76 5.42
CA LEU A 147 19.73 11.07 4.54
C LEU A 147 20.26 11.55 3.17
N TRP A 148 19.65 11.04 2.11
CA TRP A 148 19.98 11.31 0.69
C TRP A 148 21.39 10.92 0.22
N SER A 149 22.17 10.19 1.04
CA SER A 149 23.44 9.58 0.60
C SER A 149 23.24 8.51 -0.48
N ASP A 150 24.32 8.10 -1.15
CA ASP A 150 24.26 7.01 -2.15
C ASP A 150 23.79 5.69 -1.55
N GLU A 151 24.20 5.38 -0.32
CA GLU A 151 23.71 4.19 0.38
C GLU A 151 22.22 4.29 0.69
N HIS A 152 21.75 5.47 1.12
CA HIS A 152 20.32 5.69 1.30
C HIS A 152 19.54 5.50 -0.01
N PHE A 153 20.06 6.00 -1.14
CA PHE A 153 19.44 5.79 -2.45
C PHE A 153 19.46 4.32 -2.91
N ARG A 154 20.45 3.51 -2.53
CA ARG A 154 20.40 2.05 -2.75
C ARG A 154 19.23 1.40 -1.99
N LEU A 155 19.01 1.81 -0.74
CA LEU A 155 17.88 1.32 0.06
C LEU A 155 16.54 1.77 -0.53
N ILE A 156 16.43 3.03 -0.96
CA ILE A 156 15.24 3.58 -1.64
C ILE A 156 14.94 2.80 -2.92
N GLU A 157 15.94 2.59 -3.78
CA GLU A 157 15.78 1.85 -5.04
C GLU A 157 15.24 0.44 -4.78
N ARG A 158 15.79 -0.23 -3.76
CA ARG A 158 15.33 -1.55 -3.34
C ARG A 158 13.86 -1.54 -2.91
N SER A 159 13.45 -0.56 -2.10
CA SER A 159 12.06 -0.39 -1.64
C SER A 159 11.11 -0.10 -2.80
N ILE A 160 11.44 0.85 -3.68
CA ILE A 160 10.65 1.19 -4.88
C ILE A 160 10.47 -0.03 -5.78
N ARG A 161 11.52 -0.82 -6.01
CA ARG A 161 11.44 -2.04 -6.83
C ARG A 161 10.48 -3.08 -6.26
N LEU A 162 10.37 -3.18 -4.93
CA LEU A 162 9.38 -4.04 -4.29
C LEU A 162 7.98 -3.45 -4.48
N VAL A 163 7.76 -2.21 -4.05
CA VAL A 163 6.46 -1.50 -4.13
C VAL A 163 5.92 -1.44 -5.57
N ALA A 164 6.77 -1.35 -6.58
CA ALA A 164 6.37 -1.35 -7.99
C ALA A 164 5.56 -2.58 -8.43
N GLN A 165 5.54 -3.65 -7.62
CA GLN A 165 4.86 -4.91 -7.95
C GLN A 165 3.40 -4.99 -7.48
N SER A 166 2.86 -3.94 -6.83
CA SER A 166 1.47 -3.92 -6.35
C SER A 166 0.49 -3.12 -7.19
N GLY A 167 0.94 -2.35 -8.19
CA GLY A 167 0.09 -1.44 -8.96
C GLY A 167 -0.24 -0.14 -8.23
N GLY A 168 -1.04 0.74 -8.86
CA GLY A 168 -1.42 2.06 -8.33
C GLY A 168 -0.24 2.93 -7.91
N PRO A 169 0.77 3.17 -8.77
CA PRO A 169 1.97 3.91 -8.40
C PRO A 169 1.63 5.34 -7.99
N SER A 170 1.97 5.70 -6.76
CA SER A 170 1.88 7.06 -6.25
C SER A 170 3.21 7.52 -5.68
N VAL A 171 3.41 8.84 -5.69
CA VAL A 171 4.63 9.48 -5.21
C VAL A 171 4.26 10.68 -4.36
N TYR A 172 4.77 10.73 -3.14
CA TYR A 172 4.62 11.86 -2.24
C TYR A 172 5.95 12.60 -2.11
N ILE A 173 5.95 13.87 -2.50
CA ILE A 173 7.12 14.76 -2.48
C ILE A 173 6.88 15.77 -1.34
N PRO A 174 7.50 15.61 -0.16
CA PRO A 174 7.40 16.60 0.90
C PRO A 174 8.07 17.90 0.45
N LEU A 175 7.29 18.96 0.30
CA LEU A 175 7.80 20.31 0.03
C LEU A 175 7.96 21.11 1.32
N ILE A 176 7.44 20.61 2.43
CA ILE A 176 7.57 21.16 3.78
C ILE A 176 8.09 20.08 4.74
N CYS A 177 8.70 20.51 5.84
CA CYS A 177 9.18 19.67 6.91
C CYS A 177 8.05 19.15 7.81
N GLU A 178 8.34 18.08 8.52
CA GLU A 178 7.50 17.50 9.59
C GLU A 178 6.08 17.11 9.19
N THR A 179 5.88 16.67 7.94
CA THR A 179 4.59 16.15 7.43
C THR A 179 4.09 14.91 8.19
N ASN A 180 2.81 14.56 8.02
CA ASN A 180 2.23 13.36 8.63
C ASN A 180 2.90 12.04 8.19
N LEU A 181 3.61 11.97 7.06
CA LEU A 181 4.42 10.77 6.74
C LEU A 181 5.65 10.62 7.63
N GLY A 182 5.97 11.63 8.44
CA GLY A 182 7.12 11.61 9.33
C GLY A 182 8.39 12.16 8.71
N ASN A 183 8.34 12.83 7.56
CA ASN A 183 9.54 13.43 6.95
C ASN A 183 10.06 14.60 7.81
N ALA A 184 11.31 14.59 8.28
CA ALA A 184 11.92 15.71 9.00
C ALA A 184 12.29 16.87 8.07
N GLU A 185 12.69 16.55 6.85
CA GLU A 185 13.16 17.49 5.84
C GLU A 185 12.19 17.61 4.66
N SER A 186 12.17 18.76 3.99
CA SER A 186 11.61 18.88 2.65
C SER A 186 12.56 18.26 1.61
N MET A 187 12.00 17.60 0.61
CA MET A 187 12.75 16.93 -0.46
C MET A 187 13.33 17.91 -1.49
N VAL A 188 12.74 19.10 -1.61
CA VAL A 188 13.37 20.24 -2.31
C VAL A 188 14.01 21.13 -1.26
N ARG A 189 15.30 21.41 -1.44
CA ARG A 189 16.11 22.18 -0.49
C ARG A 189 16.24 23.63 -0.94
N TRP A 190 16.20 24.56 0.01
CA TRP A 190 16.30 25.99 -0.23
C TRP A 190 17.73 26.45 0.02
N ILE A 191 18.24 27.37 -0.80
CA ILE A 191 19.59 27.92 -0.68
C ILE A 191 19.49 29.43 -0.70
N ARG A 192 19.98 30.09 0.35
CA ARG A 192 20.05 31.57 0.40
C ARG A 192 20.99 32.08 -0.69
N THR A 193 20.53 33.11 -1.38
CA THR A 193 21.33 33.88 -2.34
C THR A 193 21.99 35.07 -1.63
N PRO A 194 23.09 35.63 -2.18
CA PRO A 194 23.70 36.85 -1.66
C PRO A 194 22.72 38.03 -1.58
N GLU A 195 21.71 38.06 -2.47
CA GLU A 195 20.69 39.12 -2.56
C GLU A 195 19.56 38.96 -1.53
N GLY A 196 19.63 37.97 -0.63
CA GLY A 196 18.62 37.73 0.40
C GLY A 196 17.36 37.00 -0.10
N THR A 197 17.36 36.53 -1.35
CA THR A 197 16.34 35.64 -1.93
C THR A 197 16.75 34.17 -1.84
N TYR A 198 16.01 33.25 -2.49
CA TYR A 198 16.33 31.82 -2.49
C TYR A 198 16.40 31.24 -3.90
N ARG A 199 17.34 30.31 -4.08
CA ARG A 199 17.32 29.32 -5.16
C ARG A 199 17.03 27.94 -4.57
N HIS A 200 16.71 26.98 -5.42
CA HIS A 200 16.28 25.65 -4.99
C HIS A 200 17.20 24.57 -5.54
N ASP A 201 17.47 23.56 -4.72
CA ASP A 201 18.13 22.34 -5.12
C ASP A 201 17.11 21.21 -5.27
N PHE A 202 17.03 20.69 -6.50
CA PHE A 202 16.13 19.62 -6.92
C PHE A 202 16.84 18.27 -7.06
N SER A 203 18.13 18.16 -6.74
CA SER A 203 18.92 16.94 -6.96
C SER A 203 18.29 15.70 -6.32
N VAL A 204 17.79 15.82 -5.08
CA VAL A 204 17.12 14.74 -4.35
C VAL A 204 15.83 14.31 -5.04
N VAL A 205 14.93 15.26 -5.32
CA VAL A 205 13.63 14.94 -5.94
C VAL A 205 13.81 14.38 -7.35
N GLU A 206 14.76 14.89 -8.16
CA GLU A 206 15.02 14.37 -9.50
C GLU A 206 15.52 12.93 -9.44
N ARG A 207 16.50 12.63 -8.57
CA ARG A 207 17.00 11.26 -8.39
C ARG A 207 15.91 10.30 -7.90
N TYR A 208 15.04 10.77 -7.00
CA TYR A 208 13.90 9.99 -6.52
C TYR A 208 12.88 9.70 -7.64
N LEU A 209 12.52 10.72 -8.43
CA LEU A 209 11.60 10.58 -9.56
C LEU A 209 12.19 9.74 -10.70
N ASP A 210 13.51 9.73 -10.90
CA ASP A 210 14.17 8.84 -11.85
C ASP A 210 14.02 7.37 -11.46
N LEU A 211 14.15 7.05 -10.16
CA LEU A 211 13.89 5.71 -9.65
C LEU A 211 12.42 5.31 -9.82
N VAL A 212 11.49 6.21 -9.50
CA VAL A 212 10.05 5.98 -9.74
C VAL A 212 9.83 5.69 -11.23
N GLY A 213 10.32 6.54 -12.13
CA GLY A 213 10.14 6.38 -13.57
C GLY A 213 10.73 5.07 -14.09
N LYS A 214 11.90 4.66 -13.57
CA LYS A 214 12.58 3.42 -13.93
C LYS A 214 11.80 2.17 -13.54
N TYR A 215 11.20 2.12 -12.35
CA TYR A 215 10.58 0.89 -11.82
C TYR A 215 9.05 0.87 -11.89
N GLN A 216 8.40 2.03 -11.79
CA GLN A 216 6.94 2.15 -11.75
C GLN A 216 6.36 2.76 -13.04
N GLY A 217 7.19 3.39 -13.88
CA GLY A 217 6.72 4.14 -15.03
C GLY A 217 6.10 5.49 -14.64
N LYS A 218 5.06 5.92 -15.37
CA LYS A 218 4.30 7.13 -15.02
C LYS A 218 3.40 6.84 -13.81
N PRO A 219 3.53 7.57 -12.69
CA PRO A 219 2.61 7.43 -11.56
C PRO A 219 1.17 7.81 -11.93
N ASP A 220 0.22 7.25 -11.20
CA ASP A 220 -1.18 7.69 -11.20
C ASP A 220 -1.39 8.97 -10.38
N VAL A 221 -0.52 9.20 -9.38
CA VAL A 221 -0.55 10.36 -8.48
C VAL A 221 0.87 10.84 -8.17
N VAL A 222 1.15 12.11 -8.43
CA VAL A 222 2.31 12.85 -7.92
C VAL A 222 1.80 13.92 -6.96
N CYS A 223 2.00 13.72 -5.66
CA CYS A 223 1.52 14.61 -4.61
C CYS A 223 2.64 15.54 -4.15
N PHE A 224 2.51 16.83 -4.45
CA PHE A 224 3.30 17.89 -3.82
C PHE A 224 2.75 18.16 -2.42
N TRP A 225 3.37 17.55 -1.42
CA TRP A 225 2.94 17.65 -0.04
C TRP A 225 3.44 18.97 0.55
N MET A 226 2.66 20.02 0.32
CA MET A 226 3.00 21.38 0.74
C MET A 226 2.11 21.90 1.87
N TRP A 227 1.07 21.17 2.26
CA TRP A 227 0.18 21.58 3.35
C TRP A 227 -0.07 20.43 4.32
N ASP A 228 -0.21 20.77 5.60
CA ASP A 228 -0.52 19.82 6.66
C ASP A 228 -1.36 20.52 7.74
N THR A 229 -1.89 19.76 8.69
CA THR A 229 -2.90 20.21 9.64
C THR A 229 -2.39 21.19 10.70
N PHE A 230 -1.09 21.39 10.82
CA PHE A 230 -0.52 22.41 11.72
C PHE A 230 -0.47 23.81 11.08
N LEU A 231 -0.72 23.90 9.77
CA LEU A 231 -0.84 25.17 9.06
C LEU A 231 -2.26 25.70 9.13
N GLU A 232 -2.48 26.90 8.59
CA GLU A 232 -3.79 27.53 8.58
C GLU A 232 -4.85 26.66 7.90
N ARG A 233 -5.92 26.37 8.65
CA ARG A 233 -6.90 25.35 8.27
C ARG A 233 -8.33 25.76 8.54
N SER A 234 -9.25 25.14 7.80
CA SER A 234 -10.67 25.05 8.14
C SER A 234 -11.09 23.59 8.25
N LEU A 235 -12.26 23.36 8.83
CA LEU A 235 -12.87 22.03 8.82
C LEU A 235 -13.26 21.67 7.39
N GLY A 236 -12.81 20.50 6.92
CA GLY A 236 -13.11 20.00 5.58
C GLY A 236 -13.78 18.63 5.59
N GLY A 237 -14.14 18.11 6.77
CA GLY A 237 -14.63 16.75 7.04
C GLY A 237 -15.15 16.62 8.48
N ARG A 238 -14.83 15.50 9.16
CA ARG A 238 -15.29 15.21 10.54
C ARG A 238 -14.23 15.47 11.62
N GLY A 239 -13.32 16.42 11.37
CA GLY A 239 -12.21 16.74 12.26
C GLY A 239 -12.72 17.27 13.59
N ASP A 240 -12.15 16.76 14.68
CA ASP A 240 -12.53 17.16 16.04
C ASP A 240 -11.31 17.05 16.95
N GLU A 241 -10.84 18.20 17.44
CA GLU A 241 -9.61 18.32 18.23
C GLU A 241 -9.70 17.62 19.58
N LYS A 242 -10.92 17.30 20.08
CA LYS A 242 -11.09 16.63 21.37
C LYS A 242 -10.51 15.23 21.42
N TRP A 243 -10.27 14.61 20.26
CA TRP A 243 -9.65 13.29 20.16
C TRP A 243 -8.13 13.34 20.11
N ASN A 244 -7.53 14.53 20.05
CA ASN A 244 -6.08 14.68 20.06
C ASN A 244 -5.53 14.48 21.46
N ALA A 245 -4.37 13.84 21.54
CA ALA A 245 -3.60 13.74 22.78
C ALA A 245 -3.13 15.14 23.22
N GLY A 246 -2.88 15.32 24.52
CA GLY A 246 -2.54 16.64 25.08
C GLY A 246 -1.26 17.26 24.51
N ASP A 247 -0.26 16.45 24.17
CA ASP A 247 0.97 16.86 23.50
C ASP A 247 0.72 17.33 22.06
N VAL A 248 -0.17 16.65 21.33
CA VAL A 248 -0.63 17.08 20.00
C VAL A 248 -1.36 18.42 20.07
N VAL A 249 -2.28 18.58 21.04
CA VAL A 249 -2.98 19.86 21.26
C VAL A 249 -2.01 20.99 21.58
N LYS A 250 -1.00 20.73 22.43
CA LYS A 250 0.05 21.70 22.74
C LYS A 250 0.83 22.10 21.50
N ALA A 251 1.31 21.13 20.72
CA ALA A 251 2.10 21.37 19.52
C ALA A 251 1.30 22.13 18.43
N LEU A 252 0.01 21.84 18.27
CA LEU A 252 -0.87 22.58 17.35
C LEU A 252 -1.08 24.04 17.80
N LYS A 253 -1.16 24.30 19.11
CA LYS A 253 -1.23 25.67 19.64
C LYS A 253 0.06 26.43 19.39
N GLU A 254 1.20 25.79 19.58
CA GLU A 254 2.53 26.38 19.33
C GLU A 254 2.76 26.66 17.85
N ALA A 255 2.27 25.80 16.95
CA ALA A 255 2.38 26.03 15.50
C ALA A 255 1.44 27.14 14.98
N LYS A 256 0.47 27.60 15.77
CA LYS A 256 -0.53 28.56 15.32
C LYS A 256 0.12 29.92 15.02
N GLY A 257 -0.06 30.40 13.79
CA GLY A 257 0.50 31.68 13.34
C GLY A 257 1.89 31.57 12.72
N HIS A 258 2.50 30.38 12.76
CA HIS A 258 3.74 30.07 12.06
C HIS A 258 3.43 29.56 10.65
N GLY A 259 4.32 29.87 9.71
CA GLY A 259 4.23 29.30 8.36
C GLY A 259 4.92 27.94 8.23
N PRO A 260 5.00 27.40 7.01
CA PRO A 260 5.66 26.13 6.77
C PRO A 260 7.17 26.22 7.01
N GLU A 261 7.72 25.19 7.62
CA GLU A 261 9.17 24.98 7.68
C GLU A 261 9.64 24.23 6.41
N VAL A 262 10.80 24.61 5.88
CA VAL A 262 11.49 23.95 4.76
C VAL A 262 12.95 23.68 5.11
N THR A 263 13.61 22.81 4.37
CA THR A 263 15.04 22.52 4.54
C THR A 263 15.89 23.61 3.88
N LEU A 264 16.67 24.33 4.66
CA LEU A 264 17.74 25.22 4.21
C LEU A 264 19.05 24.45 4.09
N LEU A 265 19.71 24.54 2.94
CA LEU A 265 20.99 23.90 2.64
C LEU A 265 22.09 24.96 2.57
N ASP A 266 23.19 24.74 3.30
CA ASP A 266 24.45 25.41 3.03
C ASP A 266 25.21 24.63 1.93
N PRO A 267 25.38 25.20 0.72
CA PRO A 267 26.03 24.50 -0.38
C PRO A 267 27.54 24.33 -0.18
N LYS A 268 28.17 25.03 0.77
CA LYS A 268 29.61 24.93 1.07
C LYS A 268 29.90 23.77 2.02
N THR A 269 29.07 23.59 3.03
CA THR A 269 29.27 22.55 4.07
C THR A 269 28.44 21.29 3.82
N GLY A 270 27.33 21.42 3.09
CA GLY A 270 26.34 20.36 2.92
C GLY A 270 25.37 20.22 4.11
N GLU A 271 25.51 21.06 5.14
CA GLU A 271 24.66 21.03 6.33
C GLU A 271 23.24 21.53 6.02
N THR A 272 22.27 20.94 6.72
CA THR A 272 20.86 21.30 6.63
C THR A 272 20.35 21.90 7.93
N SER A 273 19.45 22.88 7.83
CA SER A 273 18.71 23.44 8.96
C SER A 273 17.28 23.77 8.55
N LYS A 274 16.41 24.11 9.51
CA LYS A 274 15.04 24.50 9.20
C LYS A 274 14.94 26.00 8.93
N LEU A 275 14.18 26.35 7.91
CA LEU A 275 13.79 27.71 7.56
C LEU A 275 12.27 27.82 7.66
N GLU A 276 11.79 28.67 8.56
CA GLU A 276 10.39 29.08 8.58
C GLU A 276 10.13 30.08 7.45
N LEU A 277 9.13 29.79 6.60
CA LEU A 277 8.63 30.70 5.58
C LEU A 277 7.34 31.37 6.06
N PRO A 278 6.92 32.51 5.47
CA PRO A 278 5.64 33.11 5.77
C PRO A 278 4.47 32.14 5.52
N MET A 279 3.43 32.24 6.37
CA MET A 279 2.17 31.52 6.18
C MET A 279 1.63 31.70 4.76
N TYR A 280 0.87 30.73 4.24
CA TYR A 280 0.33 30.83 2.89
C TYR A 280 -0.67 31.97 2.69
N ILE A 281 -1.19 32.57 3.76
CA ILE A 281 -2.06 33.75 3.69
C ILE A 281 -1.29 35.06 3.52
N ASP A 282 0.01 35.07 3.78
CA ASP A 282 0.85 36.24 3.56
C ASP A 282 1.11 36.40 2.06
N PRO A 283 0.85 37.58 1.46
CA PRO A 283 1.17 37.85 0.06
C PRO A 283 2.62 37.55 -0.34
N LYS A 284 3.59 37.71 0.59
CA LYS A 284 5.01 37.39 0.35
C LYS A 284 5.24 35.90 0.06
N SER A 285 4.35 35.03 0.54
CA SER A 285 4.41 33.59 0.31
C SER A 285 4.34 33.27 -1.19
N GLU A 286 3.51 34.00 -1.95
CA GLU A 286 3.39 33.80 -3.40
C GLU A 286 4.73 33.99 -4.11
N THR A 287 5.40 35.12 -3.85
CA THR A 287 6.70 35.45 -4.45
C THR A 287 7.79 34.44 -4.09
N LEU A 288 7.78 33.91 -2.86
CA LEU A 288 8.78 32.95 -2.40
C LEU A 288 8.58 31.57 -3.03
N TRP A 289 7.33 31.10 -3.13
CA TRP A 289 7.03 29.75 -3.62
C TRP A 289 6.94 29.65 -5.15
N LYS A 290 6.62 30.75 -5.85
CA LYS A 290 6.41 30.74 -7.30
C LYS A 290 7.60 30.19 -8.10
N PRO A 291 8.87 30.58 -7.82
CA PRO A 291 10.02 30.02 -8.55
C PRO A 291 10.19 28.51 -8.36
N LEU A 292 9.91 27.98 -7.15
CA LEU A 292 9.92 26.55 -6.89
C LEU A 292 8.81 25.84 -7.67
N ALA A 293 7.60 26.39 -7.62
CA ALA A 293 6.42 25.83 -8.27
C ALA A 293 6.62 25.74 -9.79
N ASP A 294 7.07 26.82 -10.44
CA ASP A 294 7.28 26.86 -11.88
C ASP A 294 8.30 25.81 -12.34
N GLU A 295 9.34 25.62 -11.56
CA GLU A 295 10.44 24.71 -11.85
C GLU A 295 10.05 23.23 -11.59
N LEU A 296 9.19 22.96 -10.61
CA LEU A 296 8.52 21.66 -10.45
C LEU A 296 7.57 21.36 -11.61
N MET A 297 6.74 22.32 -12.00
CA MET A 297 5.79 22.15 -13.12
C MET A 297 6.52 21.89 -14.43
N ARG A 298 7.64 22.57 -14.67
CA ARG A 298 8.52 22.31 -15.82
C ARG A 298 9.08 20.89 -15.81
N ARG A 299 9.54 20.38 -14.66
CA ARG A 299 10.01 18.98 -14.50
C ARG A 299 8.90 17.99 -14.76
N MET A 300 7.72 18.17 -14.16
CA MET A 300 6.59 17.27 -14.37
C MET A 300 6.14 17.28 -15.82
N LYS A 301 6.12 18.44 -16.48
CA LYS A 301 5.83 18.54 -17.92
C LYS A 301 6.85 17.79 -18.75
N LYS A 302 8.16 17.94 -18.47
CA LYS A 302 9.24 17.21 -19.15
C LYS A 302 9.10 15.69 -19.01
N ARG A 303 8.62 15.21 -17.86
CA ARG A 303 8.37 13.78 -17.59
C ARG A 303 7.04 13.27 -18.15
N GLY A 304 6.14 14.15 -18.60
CA GLY A 304 4.77 13.79 -18.99
C GLY A 304 3.86 13.45 -17.81
N TRP A 305 4.18 13.98 -16.61
CA TRP A 305 3.51 13.69 -15.34
C TRP A 305 2.70 14.89 -14.80
N LEU A 306 2.56 15.96 -15.59
CA LEU A 306 1.88 17.18 -15.16
C LEU A 306 0.39 16.94 -14.85
N ASP A 307 -0.26 16.09 -15.64
CA ASP A 307 -1.69 15.73 -15.55
C ASP A 307 -2.02 14.83 -14.34
N VAL A 308 -1.01 14.17 -13.77
CA VAL A 308 -1.14 13.36 -12.55
C VAL A 308 -0.56 14.07 -11.32
N SER A 309 -0.08 15.31 -11.49
CA SER A 309 0.41 16.15 -10.39
C SER A 309 -0.76 16.73 -9.60
N MET A 310 -0.59 16.80 -8.28
CA MET A 310 -1.62 17.21 -7.33
C MET A 310 -0.96 17.91 -6.13
N LEU A 311 -1.70 18.78 -5.44
CA LEU A 311 -1.29 19.30 -4.13
C LEU A 311 -1.78 18.37 -3.02
N GLY A 312 -1.12 18.38 -1.86
CA GLY A 312 -1.63 17.58 -0.76
C GLY A 312 -0.90 17.67 0.57
N THR A 313 -1.24 16.79 1.51
CA THR A 313 -2.52 16.01 1.49
C THR A 313 -3.50 16.58 2.49
N MET A 314 -4.75 16.66 2.08
CA MET A 314 -5.84 17.03 2.97
C MET A 314 -6.27 15.81 3.78
N CYS A 315 -6.85 16.08 4.94
CA CYS A 315 -7.51 15.09 5.76
C CYS A 315 -8.92 15.58 6.09
N ASP A 316 -9.40 15.37 7.31
CA ASP A 316 -10.62 16.00 7.80
C ASP A 316 -10.52 17.52 7.94
N TYR A 317 -9.32 18.07 7.82
CA TYR A 317 -9.06 19.50 7.67
C TYR A 317 -8.61 19.83 6.24
N GLN A 318 -8.67 21.11 5.91
CA GLN A 318 -8.25 21.64 4.62
C GLN A 318 -7.58 23.01 4.81
N PRO A 319 -6.77 23.48 3.84
CA PRO A 319 -6.26 24.85 3.87
C PRO A 319 -7.40 25.84 4.03
N SER A 320 -7.17 26.89 4.81
CA SER A 320 -8.15 27.99 4.92
C SER A 320 -8.45 28.60 3.54
N GLU A 321 -9.62 29.21 3.35
CA GLU A 321 -10.00 29.82 2.07
C GLU A 321 -8.96 30.85 1.54
N PRO A 322 -8.41 31.76 2.37
CA PRO A 322 -7.35 32.67 1.91
C PRO A 322 -6.08 31.93 1.48
N ALA A 323 -5.66 30.90 2.23
CA ALA A 323 -4.49 30.10 1.88
C ALA A 323 -4.71 29.34 0.56
N ARG A 324 -5.87 28.71 0.40
CA ARG A 324 -6.26 28.01 -0.83
C ARG A 324 -6.22 28.92 -2.05
N ARG A 325 -6.72 30.16 -1.91
CA ARG A 325 -6.65 31.16 -2.98
C ARG A 325 -5.22 31.50 -3.36
N ASN A 326 -4.34 31.70 -2.37
CA ASN A 326 -2.94 32.03 -2.63
C ASN A 326 -2.18 30.84 -3.24
N LEU A 327 -2.41 29.63 -2.71
CA LEU A 327 -1.88 28.38 -3.25
C LEU A 327 -2.32 28.15 -4.70
N ASN A 328 -3.54 28.55 -5.08
CA ASN A 328 -3.99 28.49 -6.47
C ASN A 328 -3.29 29.53 -7.38
N ARG A 329 -2.69 30.59 -6.85
CA ARG A 329 -1.82 31.48 -7.65
C ARG A 329 -0.43 30.87 -7.85
N ILE A 330 0.09 30.20 -6.82
CA ILE A 330 1.37 29.49 -6.85
C ILE A 330 1.29 28.27 -7.79
N PHE A 331 0.27 27.43 -7.62
CA PHE A 331 -0.03 26.22 -8.38
C PHE A 331 -1.43 26.31 -9.04
N PRO A 332 -1.55 26.99 -10.19
CA PRO A 332 -2.83 27.22 -10.85
C PRO A 332 -3.60 25.94 -11.20
N ASN A 333 -4.85 25.87 -10.74
CA ASN A 333 -5.83 24.82 -11.04
C ASN A 333 -5.36 23.39 -10.68
N MET A 334 -4.36 23.27 -9.80
CA MET A 334 -3.85 21.97 -9.41
C MET A 334 -4.87 21.24 -8.53
N PRO A 335 -5.28 20.01 -8.86
CA PRO A 335 -6.15 19.22 -8.02
C PRO A 335 -5.44 18.79 -6.73
N TRP A 336 -6.21 18.40 -5.72
CA TRP A 336 -5.70 17.96 -4.43
C TRP A 336 -5.80 16.45 -4.22
N VAL A 337 -4.91 15.93 -3.39
CA VAL A 337 -5.03 14.63 -2.73
C VAL A 337 -5.76 14.80 -1.40
N SER A 338 -6.72 13.90 -1.12
CA SER A 338 -7.51 13.92 0.11
C SER A 338 -7.62 12.53 0.73
N HIS A 339 -7.27 12.41 2.00
CA HIS A 339 -7.32 11.16 2.78
C HIS A 339 -8.18 11.35 4.03
N ALA A 340 -9.50 11.22 3.91
CA ALA A 340 -10.44 11.76 4.90
C ALA A 340 -11.81 11.06 4.94
N HIS A 341 -12.70 11.57 5.81
CA HIS A 341 -14.12 11.22 5.84
C HIS A 341 -14.97 11.96 4.79
N ALA A 342 -14.41 12.94 4.09
CA ALA A 342 -15.17 13.97 3.39
C ALA A 342 -15.50 13.68 1.91
N HIS A 343 -16.60 14.30 1.47
CA HIS A 343 -17.17 14.31 0.11
C HIS A 343 -16.24 14.93 -0.96
N PRO A 344 -16.57 14.75 -2.26
CA PRO A 344 -16.13 15.69 -3.29
C PRO A 344 -16.42 17.13 -2.88
N ARG A 345 -15.39 17.96 -2.80
CA ARG A 345 -15.53 19.39 -2.46
C ARG A 345 -15.87 20.15 -3.74
N LYS A 346 -16.98 20.91 -3.72
CA LYS A 346 -17.47 21.62 -4.93
C LYS A 346 -16.53 22.76 -5.34
N ASP A 347 -15.84 23.35 -4.36
CA ASP A 347 -14.97 24.51 -4.47
C ASP A 347 -13.49 24.15 -4.57
N LEU A 348 -13.13 22.88 -4.38
CA LEU A 348 -11.75 22.40 -4.38
C LEU A 348 -11.60 21.12 -5.21
N PRO A 349 -10.93 21.18 -6.38
CA PRO A 349 -10.74 20.00 -7.21
C PRO A 349 -9.93 18.95 -6.46
N VAL A 350 -10.43 17.72 -6.41
CA VAL A 350 -9.76 16.56 -5.79
C VAL A 350 -9.50 15.52 -6.89
N GLY A 351 -8.23 15.28 -7.17
CA GLY A 351 -7.76 14.34 -8.20
C GLY A 351 -7.72 12.91 -7.68
N CYS A 352 -7.28 12.73 -6.43
CA CYS A 352 -7.28 11.45 -5.73
C CYS A 352 -7.96 11.58 -4.36
N ALA A 353 -8.96 10.75 -4.10
CA ALA A 353 -9.68 10.70 -2.83
C ALA A 353 -9.59 9.31 -2.20
N ALA A 354 -8.79 9.17 -1.14
CA ALA A 354 -8.80 7.99 -0.28
C ALA A 354 -9.81 8.17 0.86
N VAL A 355 -10.90 7.43 0.78
CA VAL A 355 -12.08 7.65 1.60
C VAL A 355 -12.19 6.59 2.69
N VAL A 356 -12.41 7.02 3.93
CA VAL A 356 -12.48 6.11 5.08
C VAL A 356 -13.86 5.47 5.27
N TRP A 357 -14.87 6.27 5.62
CA TRP A 357 -16.21 5.81 6.00
C TRP A 357 -17.32 6.41 5.14
N TRP A 358 -16.97 7.23 4.17
CA TRP A 358 -17.94 7.69 3.21
C TRP A 358 -18.06 6.64 2.11
N GLU A 359 -19.28 6.27 1.76
CA GLU A 359 -19.54 5.11 0.90
C GLU A 359 -20.07 5.57 -0.45
N TYR A 360 -19.24 5.47 -1.50
CA TYR A 360 -19.71 5.58 -2.88
C TYR A 360 -20.78 4.51 -3.11
N HIS A 361 -20.45 3.24 -2.79
CA HIS A 361 -21.41 2.16 -2.59
C HIS A 361 -20.97 1.26 -1.43
N TYR A 362 -21.94 0.82 -0.65
CA TYR A 362 -21.84 -0.37 0.20
C TYR A 362 -21.53 -1.58 -0.68
N TYR A 363 -20.85 -2.62 -0.17
CA TYR A 363 -20.89 -3.92 -0.86
C TYR A 363 -22.37 -4.32 -1.01
N ARG A 364 -22.78 -4.66 -2.23
CA ARG A 364 -24.14 -5.13 -2.54
C ARG A 364 -24.05 -6.58 -2.99
N ASP A 365 -25.00 -7.40 -2.57
CA ASP A 365 -25.10 -8.73 -3.17
C ASP A 365 -25.33 -8.57 -4.69
N PRO A 366 -24.68 -9.38 -5.53
CA PRO A 366 -24.89 -9.34 -6.98
C PRO A 366 -26.36 -9.46 -7.39
N SER A 367 -27.22 -10.12 -6.59
CA SER A 367 -28.66 -10.19 -6.86
C SER A 367 -29.38 -8.83 -6.74
N VAL A 368 -28.74 -7.84 -6.12
CA VAL A 368 -29.26 -6.48 -5.96
C VAL A 368 -28.66 -5.55 -7.01
N ALA A 369 -27.34 -5.57 -7.18
CA ALA A 369 -26.65 -4.74 -8.16
C ALA A 369 -25.23 -5.24 -8.47
N HIS A 370 -24.84 -5.17 -9.74
CA HIS A 370 -23.44 -5.29 -10.16
C HIS A 370 -22.77 -3.92 -10.13
N VAL A 371 -21.76 -3.76 -9.27
CA VAL A 371 -21.00 -2.51 -9.12
C VAL A 371 -19.59 -2.73 -9.64
N HIS A 372 -19.13 -1.79 -10.47
CA HIS A 372 -17.84 -1.86 -11.17
C HIS A 372 -16.98 -0.64 -10.84
N GLY A 373 -16.31 -0.65 -9.69
CA GLY A 373 -15.48 0.48 -9.25
C GLY A 373 -14.37 0.87 -10.24
N TRP A 374 -13.92 -0.07 -11.07
CA TRP A 374 -12.94 0.19 -12.14
C TRP A 374 -13.48 1.08 -13.27
N LYS A 375 -14.80 1.25 -13.42
CA LYS A 375 -15.40 2.11 -14.46
C LYS A 375 -15.37 3.61 -14.10
N GLY A 376 -15.13 3.97 -12.84
CA GLY A 376 -15.12 5.38 -12.44
C GLY A 376 -13.97 6.15 -13.12
N ASP A 377 -14.28 7.32 -13.67
CA ASP A 377 -13.24 8.21 -14.23
C ASP A 377 -12.45 8.93 -13.14
N ARG A 378 -13.08 9.15 -11.97
CA ARG A 378 -12.44 9.75 -10.80
C ARG A 378 -11.66 8.71 -10.02
N LEU A 379 -10.47 9.08 -9.55
CA LEU A 379 -9.68 8.24 -8.67
C LEU A 379 -10.19 8.32 -7.22
N VAL A 380 -11.27 7.58 -6.95
CA VAL A 380 -11.80 7.42 -5.60
C VAL A 380 -11.56 6.00 -5.12
N VAL A 381 -10.87 5.90 -3.99
CA VAL A 381 -10.30 4.67 -3.47
C VAL A 381 -10.63 4.53 -1.99
N ARG A 382 -10.61 3.30 -1.49
CA ARG A 382 -10.90 3.02 -0.09
C ARG A 382 -9.63 3.22 0.75
N PHE A 383 -9.72 3.98 1.83
CA PHE A 383 -8.74 3.99 2.92
C PHE A 383 -9.28 3.10 4.05
N PRO A 384 -8.85 1.83 4.16
CA PRO A 384 -9.33 0.91 5.20
C PRO A 384 -8.64 1.19 6.55
N ARG A 385 -8.82 2.40 7.09
CA ARG A 385 -8.18 2.97 8.29
C ARG A 385 -8.05 2.03 9.50
N PRO A 386 -9.04 1.19 9.87
CA PRO A 386 -8.92 0.31 11.03
C PRO A 386 -8.06 -0.94 10.79
N MET A 387 -7.69 -1.28 9.55
CA MET A 387 -6.82 -2.42 9.28
C MET A 387 -5.46 -2.23 9.96
N ARG A 388 -4.89 -3.34 10.45
CA ARG A 388 -3.61 -3.36 11.16
C ARG A 388 -2.73 -4.50 10.65
N PRO A 389 -1.39 -4.44 10.84
CA PRO A 389 -0.47 -5.50 10.40
C PRO A 389 -0.78 -6.87 11.00
N TRP A 390 -1.53 -6.91 12.10
CA TRP A 390 -1.95 -8.13 12.74
C TRP A 390 -3.26 -8.72 12.20
N PHE A 391 -3.90 -8.11 11.22
CA PHE A 391 -5.08 -8.68 10.57
C PHE A 391 -4.71 -9.93 9.75
N THR A 392 -5.71 -10.70 9.34
CA THR A 392 -5.46 -11.95 8.62
C THR A 392 -4.93 -11.69 7.20
N PRO A 393 -4.01 -12.52 6.69
CA PRO A 393 -3.51 -12.41 5.30
C PRO A 393 -4.63 -12.45 4.26
N VAL A 394 -5.70 -13.21 4.54
CA VAL A 394 -6.92 -13.27 3.71
C VAL A 394 -7.50 -11.88 3.50
N GLN A 395 -7.56 -11.05 4.54
CA GLN A 395 -8.12 -9.72 4.40
C GLN A 395 -7.31 -8.84 3.46
N PHE A 396 -5.97 -8.92 3.48
CA PHE A 396 -5.10 -8.20 2.54
C PHE A 396 -5.26 -8.72 1.11
N ARG A 397 -5.47 -10.03 0.91
CA ARG A 397 -5.78 -10.60 -0.42
C ARG A 397 -7.08 -10.04 -1.00
N LEU A 398 -8.14 -9.99 -0.20
CA LEU A 398 -9.48 -9.69 -0.70
C LEU A 398 -9.82 -8.20 -0.75
N VAL A 399 -9.00 -7.33 -0.14
CA VAL A 399 -9.35 -5.92 0.11
C VAL A 399 -9.62 -5.12 -1.17
N ASN A 400 -8.82 -5.32 -2.22
CA ASN A 400 -8.98 -4.58 -3.46
C ASN A 400 -10.20 -5.06 -4.25
N GLU A 401 -10.42 -6.37 -4.33
CA GLU A 401 -11.54 -6.92 -5.08
C GLU A 401 -12.89 -6.56 -4.44
N LEU A 402 -12.96 -6.59 -3.11
CA LEU A 402 -14.11 -6.08 -2.35
C LEU A 402 -14.30 -4.56 -2.53
N SER A 403 -13.22 -3.80 -2.71
CA SER A 403 -13.29 -2.36 -2.96
C SER A 403 -13.82 -2.07 -4.36
N LEU A 404 -13.40 -2.82 -5.38
CA LEU A 404 -13.96 -2.76 -6.74
C LEU A 404 -15.45 -3.08 -6.75
N ALA A 405 -15.86 -4.14 -6.05
CA ALA A 405 -17.26 -4.53 -5.87
C ALA A 405 -18.10 -3.52 -5.06
N ALA A 406 -17.45 -2.56 -4.39
CA ALA A 406 -18.08 -1.47 -3.64
C ALA A 406 -17.94 -0.11 -4.35
N GLY A 407 -17.56 -0.09 -5.63
CA GLY A 407 -17.53 1.13 -6.43
C GLY A 407 -16.25 1.97 -6.30
N TYR A 408 -15.23 1.47 -5.61
CA TYR A 408 -13.93 2.13 -5.51
C TYR A 408 -12.98 1.63 -6.59
N ARG A 409 -12.02 2.47 -6.99
CA ARG A 409 -10.95 2.10 -7.95
C ARG A 409 -9.91 1.13 -7.36
N GLY A 410 -9.99 0.85 -6.06
CA GLY A 410 -9.08 0.01 -5.29
C GLY A 410 -8.88 0.56 -3.87
N THR A 411 -7.66 0.48 -3.35
CA THR A 411 -7.30 0.89 -1.99
C THR A 411 -6.09 1.83 -1.96
N ALA A 412 -5.98 2.59 -0.88
CA ALA A 412 -4.92 3.56 -0.67
C ALA A 412 -4.55 3.70 0.80
N ARG A 413 -3.46 4.43 1.06
CA ARG A 413 -2.91 4.69 2.39
C ARG A 413 -2.38 3.46 3.13
N PHE A 414 -1.98 2.42 2.39
CA PHE A 414 -1.09 1.41 2.91
C PHE A 414 0.36 1.88 2.79
N GLY A 415 1.22 1.53 3.74
CA GLY A 415 2.65 1.83 3.69
C GLY A 415 3.43 0.66 3.08
N GLY A 416 4.52 0.96 2.38
CA GLY A 416 5.52 -0.02 1.99
C GLY A 416 6.49 -0.25 3.13
N ASP A 417 7.46 0.64 3.25
CA ASP A 417 8.60 0.65 4.18
C ASP A 417 8.35 1.51 5.43
N PHE A 418 7.11 1.52 5.94
CA PHE A 418 6.77 2.15 7.23
C PHE A 418 6.98 1.22 8.44
N PHE A 419 7.89 0.24 8.32
CA PHE A 419 8.19 -0.69 9.42
C PHE A 419 8.79 0.03 10.64
N PRO A 420 8.73 -0.57 11.85
CA PRO A 420 9.25 0.05 13.05
C PRO A 420 10.72 0.49 12.92
N ALA A 421 10.97 1.79 13.15
CA ALA A 421 12.28 2.42 13.09
C ALA A 421 12.58 3.31 14.31
N LEU A 422 11.58 3.58 15.16
CA LEU A 422 11.72 4.38 16.37
C LEU A 422 11.76 3.50 17.62
N LYS A 423 12.71 3.81 18.51
CA LYS A 423 12.85 3.17 19.83
C LYS A 423 11.85 3.76 20.82
N ASP A 424 11.22 2.92 21.62
CA ASP A 424 10.41 3.35 22.76
C ASP A 424 11.28 3.82 23.94
N ARG A 425 10.64 4.29 25.03
CA ARG A 425 11.36 4.73 26.25
C ARG A 425 12.23 3.65 26.90
N ARG A 426 12.07 2.37 26.52
CA ARG A 426 12.87 1.24 26.99
C ARG A 426 13.89 0.78 25.94
N GLY A 427 14.13 1.58 24.90
CA GLY A 427 15.08 1.27 23.82
C GLY A 427 14.58 0.25 22.81
N ARG A 428 13.33 -0.21 22.88
CA ARG A 428 12.80 -1.27 22.00
C ARG A 428 12.29 -0.67 20.69
N LEU A 429 12.69 -1.22 19.55
CA LEU A 429 12.24 -0.80 18.23
C LEU A 429 10.76 -1.16 18.02
N ARG A 430 9.85 -0.19 18.18
CA ARG A 430 8.39 -0.41 18.13
C ARG A 430 7.61 0.69 17.41
N GLY A 431 8.14 1.91 17.35
CA GLY A 431 7.45 3.03 16.72
C GLY A 431 7.71 3.09 15.22
N THR A 432 6.69 3.43 14.44
CA THR A 432 6.82 3.81 13.04
C THR A 432 6.97 5.33 12.95
N ILE A 433 7.44 5.85 11.81
CA ILE A 433 7.64 7.30 11.66
C ILE A 433 6.35 8.07 11.31
N ALA A 434 5.29 7.38 10.88
CA ALA A 434 4.05 8.02 10.48
C ALA A 434 3.41 8.79 11.65
N GLY A 435 3.27 10.10 11.48
CA GLY A 435 2.78 11.02 12.50
C GLY A 435 3.71 11.15 13.71
N ARG A 436 5.03 10.93 13.56
CA ARG A 436 5.99 11.02 14.68
C ARG A 436 6.13 12.43 15.27
N PHE A 437 5.81 13.47 14.48
CA PHE A 437 5.81 14.85 14.96
C PHE A 437 4.43 15.19 15.52
N PRO A 438 4.32 15.64 16.79
CA PRO A 438 3.03 15.92 17.40
C PRO A 438 2.17 16.91 16.62
N LYS A 439 2.77 17.94 16.00
CA LYS A 439 2.03 18.95 15.23
C LYS A 439 1.37 18.41 13.94
N SER A 440 1.94 17.36 13.33
CA SER A 440 1.39 16.70 12.14
C SER A 440 0.73 15.36 12.44
N HIS A 441 0.41 15.09 13.71
CA HIS A 441 -0.27 13.87 14.10
C HIS A 441 -1.76 13.97 13.75
N TRP A 442 -2.23 13.15 12.81
CA TRP A 442 -3.62 13.16 12.33
C TRP A 442 -4.53 12.20 13.10
N HIS A 443 -4.28 12.02 14.40
CA HIS A 443 -4.95 11.05 15.25
C HIS A 443 -4.94 9.64 14.62
N ASN A 444 -6.04 9.23 13.99
CA ASN A 444 -6.22 7.91 13.42
C ASN A 444 -6.11 7.85 11.88
N LEU A 445 -5.82 8.97 11.19
CA LEU A 445 -5.69 9.06 9.72
C LEU A 445 -4.23 8.91 9.22
N ARG A 446 -3.38 8.25 10.01
CA ARG A 446 -1.98 7.96 9.67
C ARG A 446 -1.85 6.59 8.97
N VAL A 447 -0.68 6.34 8.39
CA VAL A 447 -0.33 5.02 7.86
C VAL A 447 -0.14 4.05 9.04
N GLU A 448 -0.97 3.01 9.08
CA GLU A 448 -1.02 2.04 10.19
C GLU A 448 -0.57 0.64 9.77
N VAL A 449 -0.42 0.39 8.47
CA VAL A 449 -0.02 -0.89 7.89
C VAL A 449 1.22 -0.67 7.03
N ASN A 450 2.23 -1.52 7.21
CA ASN A 450 3.40 -1.61 6.34
C ASN A 450 3.43 -2.99 5.69
N PHE A 451 3.72 -3.04 4.38
CA PHE A 451 3.81 -4.28 3.62
C PHE A 451 5.23 -4.80 3.48
N LEU A 452 6.22 -3.95 3.64
CA LEU A 452 7.63 -4.32 3.67
C LEU A 452 8.14 -4.32 5.11
N GLU A 453 9.20 -5.07 5.33
CA GLU A 453 9.88 -5.20 6.62
C GLU A 453 11.39 -5.01 6.47
N ARG A 454 12.06 -4.65 7.57
CA ARG A 454 13.52 -4.43 7.59
C ARG A 454 14.26 -5.74 7.35
N GLY A 455 14.94 -5.90 6.22
CA GLY A 455 15.88 -7.01 5.98
C GLY A 455 17.33 -6.63 6.29
N SER A 456 18.28 -7.55 6.09
CA SER A 456 19.72 -7.30 6.32
C SER A 456 20.33 -6.28 5.35
N HIS A 457 19.84 -6.22 4.11
CA HIS A 457 20.38 -5.38 3.02
C HIS A 457 19.32 -4.46 2.40
N GLY A 458 18.41 -3.95 3.23
CA GLY A 458 17.25 -3.17 2.80
C GLY A 458 15.93 -3.90 2.98
N ALA A 459 14.86 -3.25 2.52
CA ALA A 459 13.51 -3.75 2.68
C ALA A 459 13.33 -5.14 2.02
N VAL A 460 12.52 -5.99 2.66
CA VAL A 460 12.04 -7.26 2.12
C VAL A 460 10.51 -7.28 2.11
N SER A 461 9.95 -8.01 1.16
CA SER A 461 8.52 -8.33 1.10
C SER A 461 8.07 -9.12 2.33
N THR A 462 6.78 -9.06 2.64
CA THR A 462 6.14 -9.90 3.65
C THR A 462 5.10 -10.83 3.01
N ALA A 463 4.71 -11.89 3.72
CA ALA A 463 3.59 -12.73 3.31
C ALA A 463 2.29 -11.91 3.08
N ASP A 464 2.02 -10.86 3.87
CA ASP A 464 0.86 -9.99 3.65
C ASP A 464 0.97 -9.20 2.34
N TYR A 465 2.17 -8.75 1.99
CA TYR A 465 2.41 -8.07 0.72
C TYR A 465 2.19 -9.01 -0.47
N GLU A 466 2.68 -10.25 -0.39
CA GLU A 466 2.47 -11.23 -1.45
C GLU A 466 0.98 -11.59 -1.60
N MET A 467 0.25 -11.73 -0.47
CA MET A 467 -1.21 -11.93 -0.50
C MET A 467 -1.95 -10.72 -1.11
N PHE A 468 -1.55 -9.51 -0.73
CA PHE A 468 -2.10 -8.28 -1.31
C PHE A 468 -1.85 -8.22 -2.82
N ARG A 469 -0.62 -8.50 -3.26
CA ARG A 469 -0.23 -8.50 -4.68
C ARG A 469 -1.01 -9.52 -5.50
N GLU A 470 -1.09 -10.77 -5.05
CA GLU A 470 -1.89 -11.80 -5.73
C GLU A 470 -3.36 -11.38 -5.84
N GLY A 471 -3.92 -10.78 -4.78
CA GLY A 471 -5.27 -10.23 -4.80
C GLY A 471 -5.48 -9.13 -5.86
N VAL A 472 -4.47 -8.29 -6.10
CA VAL A 472 -4.54 -7.28 -7.18
C VAL A 472 -4.47 -7.93 -8.56
N GLN A 473 -3.70 -8.99 -8.75
CA GLN A 473 -3.69 -9.74 -10.03
C GLN A 473 -5.05 -10.37 -10.34
N GLU A 474 -5.72 -10.90 -9.31
CA GLU A 474 -7.10 -11.40 -9.44
C GLU A 474 -8.08 -10.26 -9.78
N CYS A 475 -7.86 -9.05 -9.26
CA CYS A 475 -8.65 -7.88 -9.65
C CYS A 475 -8.53 -7.59 -11.15
N GLU A 476 -7.34 -7.66 -11.74
CA GLU A 476 -7.16 -7.42 -13.18
C GLU A 476 -7.83 -8.49 -14.05
N ALA A 477 -7.79 -9.76 -13.62
CA ALA A 477 -8.52 -10.84 -14.29
C ALA A 477 -10.04 -10.59 -14.25
N ARG A 478 -10.56 -10.20 -13.09
CA ARG A 478 -11.96 -9.81 -12.93
C ARG A 478 -12.33 -8.63 -13.83
N ILE A 479 -11.52 -7.57 -13.85
CA ILE A 479 -11.75 -6.39 -14.68
C ILE A 479 -11.79 -6.76 -16.16
N PHE A 480 -10.90 -7.66 -16.61
CA PHE A 480 -10.87 -8.13 -17.99
C PHE A 480 -12.17 -8.82 -18.38
N ILE A 481 -12.70 -9.71 -17.53
CA ILE A 481 -13.98 -10.39 -17.75
C ILE A 481 -15.14 -9.39 -17.72
N GLU A 482 -15.20 -8.52 -16.70
CA GLU A 482 -16.29 -7.54 -16.55
C GLU A 482 -16.32 -6.53 -17.70
N ARG A 483 -15.17 -6.15 -18.26
CA ARG A 483 -15.11 -5.34 -19.49
C ARG A 483 -15.81 -6.03 -20.64
N ALA A 484 -15.53 -7.32 -20.86
CA ALA A 484 -16.17 -8.08 -21.93
C ALA A 484 -17.68 -8.29 -21.68
N LEU A 485 -18.10 -8.45 -20.43
CA LEU A 485 -19.52 -8.61 -20.08
C LEU A 485 -20.35 -7.34 -20.24
N THR A 486 -19.73 -6.18 -20.07
CA THR A 486 -20.44 -4.89 -19.97
C THR A 486 -20.25 -3.98 -21.19
N ASP A 487 -19.24 -4.22 -22.02
CA ASP A 487 -19.13 -3.59 -23.34
C ASP A 487 -20.02 -4.32 -24.35
N LYS A 488 -20.92 -3.60 -25.02
CA LYS A 488 -21.90 -4.20 -25.94
C LYS A 488 -21.24 -4.98 -27.09
N THR A 489 -20.12 -4.48 -27.61
CA THR A 489 -19.42 -5.08 -28.75
C THR A 489 -18.67 -6.33 -28.33
N LEU A 490 -17.94 -6.29 -27.21
CA LEU A 490 -17.23 -7.45 -26.69
C LEU A 490 -18.18 -8.54 -26.22
N ARG A 491 -19.28 -8.16 -25.54
CA ARG A 491 -20.31 -9.10 -25.06
C ARG A 491 -20.91 -9.89 -26.22
N GLY A 492 -21.19 -9.23 -27.35
CA GLY A 492 -21.73 -9.88 -28.55
C GLY A 492 -20.86 -11.03 -29.07
N LYS A 493 -19.54 -11.00 -28.83
CA LYS A 493 -18.61 -12.07 -29.23
C LYS A 493 -18.64 -13.29 -28.29
N LEU A 494 -19.19 -13.17 -27.09
CA LEU A 494 -19.13 -14.23 -26.08
C LEU A 494 -20.20 -15.31 -26.30
N GLY A 495 -21.40 -14.90 -26.74
CA GLY A 495 -22.61 -15.72 -26.76
C GLY A 495 -23.27 -15.78 -25.38
N GLU A 496 -24.61 -15.79 -25.34
CA GLU A 496 -25.37 -15.60 -24.09
C GLU A 496 -25.13 -16.70 -23.05
N ASP A 497 -24.87 -17.94 -23.45
CA ASP A 497 -24.53 -19.03 -22.51
C ASP A 497 -23.23 -18.77 -21.77
N THR A 498 -22.21 -18.30 -22.51
CA THR A 498 -20.91 -17.93 -21.91
C THR A 498 -21.10 -16.75 -20.97
N VAL A 499 -21.87 -15.74 -21.39
CA VAL A 499 -22.15 -14.58 -20.54
C VAL A 499 -22.83 -15.00 -19.24
N ARG A 500 -23.90 -15.82 -19.29
CA ARG A 500 -24.59 -16.28 -18.08
C ARG A 500 -23.63 -17.01 -17.14
N ARG A 501 -22.82 -17.94 -17.65
CA ARG A 501 -21.86 -18.69 -16.82
C ARG A 501 -20.79 -17.78 -16.19
N LEU A 502 -20.22 -16.86 -16.96
CA LEU A 502 -19.22 -15.91 -16.46
C LEU A 502 -19.81 -15.00 -15.37
N GLN A 503 -21.03 -14.50 -15.57
CA GLN A 503 -21.72 -13.68 -14.57
C GLN A 503 -21.98 -14.48 -13.29
N THR A 504 -22.55 -15.68 -13.39
CA THR A 504 -22.79 -16.54 -12.22
C THR A 504 -21.50 -16.82 -11.43
N MET A 505 -20.40 -17.11 -12.14
CA MET A 505 -19.10 -17.32 -11.49
C MET A 505 -18.62 -16.08 -10.72
N LEU A 506 -18.72 -14.88 -11.31
CA LEU A 506 -18.36 -13.64 -10.64
C LEU A 506 -19.28 -13.29 -9.46
N ASP A 507 -20.56 -13.65 -9.56
CA ASP A 507 -21.54 -13.44 -8.49
C ASP A 507 -21.20 -14.34 -7.28
N ASP A 508 -20.97 -15.63 -7.51
CA ASP A 508 -20.59 -16.59 -6.48
C ASP A 508 -19.24 -16.24 -5.85
N ARG A 509 -18.29 -15.77 -6.68
CA ARG A 509 -17.02 -15.25 -6.19
C ARG A 509 -17.25 -14.04 -5.27
N SER A 510 -18.05 -13.07 -5.68
CA SER A 510 -18.33 -11.87 -4.85
C SER A 510 -18.91 -12.25 -3.48
N ARG A 511 -19.84 -13.20 -3.43
CA ARG A 511 -20.38 -13.74 -2.16
C ARG A 511 -19.31 -14.43 -1.32
N ALA A 512 -18.46 -15.26 -1.94
CA ALA A 512 -17.36 -15.94 -1.26
C ALA A 512 -16.34 -14.94 -0.68
N LEU A 513 -16.01 -13.86 -1.39
CA LEU A 513 -15.12 -12.81 -0.88
C LEU A 513 -15.71 -12.16 0.37
N ARG A 514 -17.01 -11.84 0.32
CA ARG A 514 -17.72 -11.22 1.44
C ARG A 514 -17.76 -12.13 2.66
N GLN A 515 -17.92 -13.43 2.44
CA GLN A 515 -17.86 -14.47 3.46
C GLN A 515 -16.45 -14.61 4.05
N GLY A 516 -15.41 -14.50 3.22
CA GLY A 516 -14.01 -14.59 3.63
C GLY A 516 -13.55 -13.50 4.59
N VAL A 517 -14.23 -12.35 4.62
CA VAL A 517 -13.94 -11.24 5.56
C VAL A 517 -14.99 -11.11 6.67
N ALA A 518 -15.96 -12.02 6.75
CA ALA A 518 -17.01 -11.95 7.75
C ALA A 518 -16.50 -12.37 9.15
N THR A 519 -16.92 -11.67 10.19
CA THR A 519 -16.53 -11.96 11.58
C THR A 519 -17.34 -13.09 12.29
N PHE A 520 -18.45 -13.60 11.74
CA PHE A 520 -19.53 -14.46 12.29
C PHE A 520 -20.04 -14.36 13.79
N VAL A 521 -19.52 -13.49 14.66
CA VAL A 521 -20.11 -12.90 15.91
C VAL A 521 -21.48 -12.11 15.89
N GLN A 522 -22.60 -12.75 16.22
CA GLN A 522 -23.91 -12.06 16.36
C GLN A 522 -24.05 -11.14 17.59
N SER A 523 -23.21 -11.28 18.62
CA SER A 523 -23.28 -10.51 19.88
C SER A 523 -22.12 -9.51 20.02
N GLY A 524 -22.38 -8.35 20.64
CA GLY A 524 -21.34 -7.35 20.94
C GLY A 524 -21.62 -5.95 20.41
N HIS A 525 -20.62 -5.07 20.51
CA HIS A 525 -20.74 -3.65 20.13
C HIS A 525 -21.08 -3.53 18.64
N TYR A 526 -21.91 -2.57 18.23
CA TYR A 526 -22.50 -2.49 16.88
C TYR A 526 -21.52 -2.54 15.70
N ALA A 527 -20.24 -2.24 15.95
CA ALA A 527 -19.16 -2.33 14.96
C ALA A 527 -18.76 -3.79 14.64
N GLN A 528 -19.08 -4.76 15.51
CA GLN A 528 -18.66 -6.16 15.45
C GLN A 528 -19.62 -7.06 14.63
N HIS A 529 -20.81 -6.56 14.27
CA HIS A 529 -21.80 -7.31 13.49
C HIS A 529 -21.35 -7.59 12.05
N HIS A 530 -21.49 -8.83 11.59
CA HIS A 530 -21.08 -9.29 10.24
C HIS A 530 -21.78 -8.67 9.08
N THR A 531 -22.91 -8.02 9.32
CA THR A 531 -23.90 -7.77 8.28
C THR A 531 -23.82 -6.37 7.72
N ARG A 532 -23.04 -5.45 8.33
CA ARG A 532 -22.88 -4.11 7.77
C ARG A 532 -21.94 -4.16 6.57
N PRO A 533 -22.40 -3.84 5.37
CA PRO A 533 -21.51 -3.76 4.22
C PRO A 533 -20.46 -2.65 4.35
N SER A 534 -20.63 -1.76 5.35
CA SER A 534 -19.81 -0.58 5.64
C SER A 534 -18.70 -0.76 6.65
N SER A 535 -18.41 -1.99 7.09
CA SER A 535 -17.40 -2.18 8.14
C SER A 535 -16.66 -3.52 8.09
N TRP A 536 -16.69 -4.24 6.96
CA TRP A 536 -16.01 -5.54 6.84
C TRP A 536 -14.49 -5.45 7.02
N TRP A 537 -13.90 -4.28 6.76
CA TRP A 537 -12.48 -4.03 6.94
C TRP A 537 -12.10 -3.57 8.37
N SER A 538 -13.09 -3.44 9.26
CA SER A 538 -12.91 -2.84 10.59
C SER A 538 -12.51 -3.81 11.68
N HIS A 539 -12.58 -5.11 11.37
CA HIS A 539 -12.25 -6.22 12.25
C HIS A 539 -11.44 -7.25 11.47
N PRO A 540 -10.66 -8.11 12.13
CA PRO A 540 -9.76 -9.06 11.46
C PRO A 540 -10.45 -10.20 10.68
N GLY A 541 -11.80 -10.30 10.74
CA GLY A 541 -12.55 -11.29 9.96
C GLY A 541 -12.23 -12.76 10.28
N LEU A 542 -11.76 -13.07 11.49
CA LEU A 542 -11.10 -14.35 11.80
C LEU A 542 -11.87 -15.60 11.35
N ILE A 543 -13.17 -15.68 11.64
CA ILE A 543 -14.00 -16.85 11.29
C ILE A 543 -14.17 -16.97 9.77
N GLY A 544 -14.46 -15.86 9.09
CA GLY A 544 -14.54 -15.80 7.63
C GLY A 544 -13.22 -16.17 6.97
N ALA A 545 -12.09 -15.71 7.52
CA ALA A 545 -10.77 -16.04 7.02
C ALA A 545 -10.46 -17.54 7.17
N GLN A 546 -10.82 -18.15 8.30
CA GLN A 546 -10.71 -19.61 8.49
C GLN A 546 -11.59 -20.38 7.52
N TRP A 547 -12.84 -19.94 7.33
CA TRP A 547 -13.70 -20.50 6.29
C TRP A 547 -13.05 -20.36 4.92
N TYR A 548 -12.50 -19.20 4.57
CA TYR A 548 -11.90 -18.96 3.25
C TYR A 548 -10.70 -19.87 3.01
N VAL A 549 -9.81 -20.03 3.99
CA VAL A 549 -8.65 -20.94 3.88
C VAL A 549 -9.09 -22.39 3.73
N GLY A 550 -10.13 -22.83 4.47
CA GLY A 550 -10.71 -24.17 4.33
C GLY A 550 -11.65 -24.32 3.13
N SER A 551 -12.03 -23.20 2.51
CA SER A 551 -12.83 -23.19 1.30
C SER A 551 -11.92 -23.50 0.12
N ASN A 552 -12.44 -24.14 -0.93
CA ASN A 552 -11.67 -24.42 -2.15
C ASN A 552 -11.32 -23.12 -2.95
N TRP A 553 -10.63 -22.18 -2.33
CA TRP A 553 -10.38 -20.82 -2.81
C TRP A 553 -9.40 -20.82 -3.97
N GLN A 554 -8.46 -21.77 -3.98
CA GLN A 554 -7.54 -21.99 -5.09
C GLN A 554 -8.31 -22.36 -6.36
N HIS A 555 -9.34 -23.22 -6.26
CA HIS A 555 -10.22 -23.52 -7.38
C HIS A 555 -10.99 -22.30 -7.87
N ARG A 556 -11.50 -21.44 -6.97
CA ARG A 556 -12.15 -20.18 -7.35
C ARG A 556 -11.19 -19.21 -8.06
N SER A 557 -9.93 -19.20 -7.66
CA SER A 557 -8.91 -18.33 -8.27
C SER A 557 -8.51 -18.87 -9.65
N LYS A 558 -8.31 -20.19 -9.77
CA LYS A 558 -8.13 -20.86 -11.06
C LYS A 558 -9.30 -20.61 -12.01
N ALA A 559 -10.54 -20.76 -11.54
CA ALA A 559 -11.73 -20.51 -12.34
C ALA A 559 -11.81 -19.08 -12.88
N LEU A 560 -11.32 -18.09 -12.12
CA LEU A 560 -11.22 -16.70 -12.57
C LEU A 560 -10.22 -16.54 -13.72
N PHE A 561 -9.01 -17.10 -13.60
CA PHE A 561 -8.00 -17.03 -14.66
C PHE A 561 -8.40 -17.83 -15.91
N ASP A 562 -9.03 -18.99 -15.74
CA ASP A 562 -9.57 -19.78 -16.85
C ASP A 562 -10.70 -19.04 -17.58
N ALA A 563 -11.57 -18.35 -16.83
CA ALA A 563 -12.60 -17.48 -17.40
C ALA A 563 -12.00 -16.30 -18.18
N ALA A 564 -10.93 -15.68 -17.68
CA ALA A 564 -10.21 -14.65 -18.40
C ALA A 564 -9.59 -15.20 -19.71
N ALA A 565 -9.02 -16.40 -19.68
CA ALA A 565 -8.49 -17.09 -20.87
C ALA A 565 -9.58 -17.42 -21.90
N GLU A 566 -10.75 -17.84 -21.44
CA GLU A 566 -11.89 -18.09 -22.32
C GLU A 566 -12.37 -16.79 -23.00
N VAL A 567 -12.53 -15.72 -22.21
CA VAL A 567 -12.91 -14.40 -22.74
C VAL A 567 -11.88 -13.92 -23.77
N ALA A 568 -10.59 -14.05 -23.45
CA ALA A 568 -9.47 -13.71 -24.33
C ALA A 568 -9.58 -14.41 -25.70
N GLY A 569 -9.80 -15.73 -25.68
CA GLY A 569 -10.00 -16.53 -26.88
C GLY A 569 -11.21 -16.08 -27.71
N LYS A 570 -12.34 -15.77 -27.08
CA LYS A 570 -13.58 -15.34 -27.77
C LYS A 570 -13.50 -13.93 -28.34
N ILE A 571 -12.83 -12.99 -27.67
CA ILE A 571 -12.73 -11.60 -28.14
C ILE A 571 -11.53 -11.33 -29.05
N GLY A 572 -10.61 -12.28 -29.17
CA GLY A 572 -9.40 -12.18 -29.99
C GLY A 572 -8.32 -11.29 -29.37
N ARG A 573 -8.19 -11.27 -28.04
CA ARG A 573 -7.15 -10.53 -27.31
C ARG A 573 -6.47 -11.48 -26.34
N ARG A 574 -5.14 -11.52 -26.30
CA ARG A 574 -4.39 -12.33 -25.32
C ARG A 574 -4.01 -11.51 -24.10
#